data_AF-A0A8T6NYJ7-F1
#
_entry.id   AF-A0A8T6NYJ7-F1
#
_cell.length_a   1.000
_cell.length_b   1.000
_cell.length_c   1.000
_cell.angle_alpha   90.00
_cell.angle_beta   90.00
_cell.angle_gamma   90.00
#
_symmetry.space_group_name_H-M   'P 1'
#
loop_
_entity.id
_entity.type
_entity.pdbx_description
1 polymer ?
#
loop_
_entity_poly.entity_id
_entity_poly.type
_entity_poly.pdbx_seq_one_letter_code
_entity_poly.pdbx_strand_id
1 'polypeptide(L)'
;MRPLTDKDLDRNRHLFMFDDETVMDLVRAVRDEDAQDWWHLVVDLEEGGYAVARVSDVTAALNEQGEDLLGTRLAELVGVVLKPVETTVEMAGTDYRALRDEAYQTKSKVAVVLQDGAYRGIVTAGGSRSGGAFDAGLVAMAGQYAEIPEEGLLSPRRKKHKSKQKK
;
A
#
# COMPACT_ATOMS: atom_id res chain seq x y z
N MET A 1 27.83 8.45 0.79
CA MET A 1 26.41 8.41 1.19
C MET A 1 25.60 8.88 0.01
N ARG A 2 24.66 8.09 -0.50
CA ARG A 2 23.82 8.46 -1.65
C ARG A 2 22.44 8.83 -1.10
N PRO A 3 22.00 10.09 -1.24
CA PRO A 3 20.69 10.50 -0.75
C PRO A 3 19.58 9.70 -1.46
N LEU A 4 18.51 9.46 -0.74
CA LEU A 4 17.27 8.91 -1.27
C LEU A 4 16.71 9.85 -2.35
N THR A 5 16.37 9.29 -3.52
CA THR A 5 15.82 10.06 -4.65
C THR A 5 14.43 9.56 -5.03
N ASP A 6 13.65 10.39 -5.74
CA ASP A 6 12.35 9.98 -6.29
C ASP A 6 12.46 8.70 -7.13
N LYS A 7 13.53 8.58 -7.92
CA LYS A 7 13.80 7.39 -8.73
C LYS A 7 13.99 6.12 -7.89
N ASP A 8 14.45 6.24 -6.65
CA ASP A 8 14.54 5.10 -5.74
C ASP A 8 13.16 4.68 -5.23
N LEU A 9 12.25 5.65 -5.03
CA LEU A 9 10.86 5.40 -4.63
C LEU A 9 10.02 4.84 -5.79
N ASP A 10 10.18 5.36 -7.01
CA ASP A 10 9.45 4.93 -8.22
C ASP A 10 9.64 3.44 -8.55
N ARG A 11 10.75 2.84 -8.07
CA ARG A 11 11.06 1.41 -8.23
C ARG A 11 10.24 0.52 -7.30
N ASN A 12 9.73 1.08 -6.20
CA ASN A 12 8.92 0.36 -5.21
C ASN A 12 7.44 0.61 -5.52
N ARG A 13 6.87 -0.22 -6.40
CA ARG A 13 5.47 -0.10 -6.81
C ARG A 13 4.53 -0.39 -5.64
N HIS A 14 3.52 0.47 -5.49
CA HIS A 14 2.55 0.39 -4.42
C HIS A 14 1.23 1.08 -4.81
N LEU A 15 0.18 0.70 -4.10
CA LEU A 15 -1.09 1.42 -4.00
C LEU A 15 -1.12 2.13 -2.65
N PHE A 16 -1.68 3.33 -2.60
CA PHE A 16 -1.84 4.11 -1.37
C PHE A 16 -3.33 4.34 -1.12
N MET A 17 -3.78 3.98 0.07
CA MET A 17 -5.19 4.02 0.49
C MET A 17 -5.30 4.52 1.93
N PHE A 18 -6.52 4.82 2.37
CA PHE A 18 -6.86 5.26 3.72
C PHE A 18 -7.52 4.13 4.52
N ASP A 19 -7.49 4.26 5.83
CA ASP A 19 -8.00 3.28 6.79
C ASP A 19 -9.51 3.01 6.68
N ASP A 20 -10.28 4.01 6.27
CA ASP A 20 -11.73 3.95 6.09
C ASP A 20 -12.19 3.34 4.76
N GLU A 21 -11.26 3.17 3.80
CA GLU A 21 -11.54 2.48 2.53
C GLU A 21 -11.72 0.97 2.76
N THR A 22 -12.41 0.31 1.84
CA THR A 22 -12.75 -1.11 1.93
C THR A 22 -11.87 -2.00 1.05
N VAL A 23 -11.92 -3.31 1.26
CA VAL A 23 -11.30 -4.28 0.35
C VAL A 23 -11.88 -4.18 -1.06
N MET A 24 -13.16 -3.87 -1.21
CA MET A 24 -13.76 -3.58 -2.52
C MET A 24 -13.08 -2.39 -3.22
N ASP A 25 -12.79 -1.32 -2.48
CA ASP A 25 -12.08 -0.15 -3.03
C ASP A 25 -10.66 -0.52 -3.48
N LEU A 26 -10.00 -1.40 -2.72
CA LEU A 26 -8.70 -1.95 -3.13
C LEU A 26 -8.83 -2.77 -4.42
N VAL A 27 -9.81 -3.66 -4.55
CA VAL A 27 -10.02 -4.47 -5.77
C VAL A 27 -10.20 -3.56 -6.98
N ARG A 28 -10.99 -2.49 -6.85
CA ARG A 28 -11.16 -1.47 -7.89
C ARG A 28 -9.85 -0.76 -8.20
N ALA A 29 -9.09 -0.32 -7.19
CA ALA A 29 -7.80 0.34 -7.37
C ALA A 29 -6.78 -0.56 -8.08
N VAL A 30 -6.76 -1.86 -7.76
CA VAL A 30 -5.91 -2.85 -8.43
C VAL A 30 -6.26 -2.95 -9.91
N ARG A 31 -7.55 -3.01 -10.25
CA ARG A 31 -8.02 -3.04 -11.63
C ARG A 31 -7.65 -1.78 -12.40
N ASP A 32 -7.96 -0.62 -11.82
CA ASP A 32 -7.83 0.68 -12.50
C ASP A 32 -6.36 1.06 -12.77
N GLU A 33 -5.43 0.58 -11.92
CA GLU A 33 -3.98 0.82 -12.06
C GLU A 33 -3.23 -0.37 -12.70
N ASP A 34 -3.93 -1.42 -13.13
CA ASP A 34 -3.34 -2.70 -13.58
C ASP A 34 -2.26 -3.20 -12.60
N ALA A 35 -2.56 -3.06 -11.30
CA ALA A 35 -1.63 -3.35 -10.23
C ALA A 35 -1.34 -4.85 -10.19
N GLN A 36 -0.10 -5.17 -9.86
CA GLN A 36 0.38 -6.54 -9.88
C GLN A 36 0.44 -7.09 -8.46
N ASP A 37 0.32 -8.40 -8.30
CA ASP A 37 0.33 -9.10 -7.01
C ASP A 37 1.57 -8.81 -6.13
N TRP A 38 2.70 -8.47 -6.76
CA TRP A 38 3.95 -8.10 -6.08
C TRP A 38 4.01 -6.63 -5.63
N TRP A 39 3.02 -5.81 -5.97
CA TRP A 39 2.91 -4.44 -5.46
C TRP A 39 2.52 -4.47 -3.98
N HIS A 40 2.81 -3.38 -3.28
CA HIS A 40 2.43 -3.21 -1.89
C HIS A 40 1.19 -2.35 -1.78
N LEU A 41 0.22 -2.75 -0.97
CA LEU A 41 -0.81 -1.85 -0.47
C LEU A 41 -0.25 -1.13 0.75
N VAL A 42 -0.29 0.20 0.74
CA VAL A 42 0.04 1.05 1.88
C VAL A 42 -1.23 1.74 2.34
N VAL A 43 -1.54 1.63 3.62
CA VAL A 43 -2.72 2.22 4.25
C VAL A 43 -2.27 3.26 5.26
N ASP A 44 -2.74 4.51 5.12
CA ASP A 44 -2.59 5.57 6.12
C ASP A 44 -3.61 5.33 7.25
N LEU A 45 -3.11 5.06 8.47
CA LEU A 45 -3.92 4.81 9.66
C LEU A 45 -4.22 6.10 10.46
N GLU A 46 -3.98 7.26 9.85
CA GLU A 46 -3.97 8.55 10.51
C GLU A 46 -2.89 8.71 11.59
N GLU A 47 -2.73 9.92 12.11
CA GLU A 47 -1.74 10.29 13.14
C GLU A 47 -0.28 9.90 12.85
N GLY A 48 0.06 9.69 11.57
CA GLY A 48 1.39 9.28 11.12
C GLY A 48 1.64 7.76 11.19
N GLY A 49 0.62 6.96 11.49
CA GLY A 49 0.64 5.52 11.42
C GLY A 49 0.42 5.01 9.99
N TYR A 50 1.10 3.93 9.65
CA TYR A 50 0.90 3.26 8.36
C TYR A 50 0.85 1.74 8.55
N ALA A 51 0.12 1.06 7.68
CA ALA A 51 0.18 -0.39 7.55
C ALA A 51 0.42 -0.81 6.10
N VAL A 52 0.96 -2.01 5.92
CA VAL A 52 1.36 -2.50 4.60
C VAL A 52 1.14 -4.00 4.44
N ALA A 53 0.73 -4.41 3.25
CA ALA A 53 0.74 -5.81 2.82
C ALA A 53 1.12 -5.87 1.34
N ARG A 54 1.49 -7.05 0.82
CA ARG A 54 1.49 -7.24 -0.63
C ARG A 54 0.07 -7.44 -1.12
N VAL A 55 -0.18 -7.02 -2.35
CA VAL A 55 -1.46 -7.24 -3.03
C VAL A 55 -1.82 -8.74 -3.02
N SER A 56 -0.85 -9.63 -3.26
CA SER A 56 -1.01 -11.09 -3.16
C SER A 56 -1.50 -11.58 -1.80
N ASP A 57 -1.07 -10.94 -0.71
CA ASP A 57 -1.43 -11.37 0.64
C ASP A 57 -2.92 -11.05 0.91
N VAL A 58 -3.44 -9.96 0.33
CA VAL A 58 -4.87 -9.63 0.36
C VAL A 58 -5.68 -10.53 -0.57
N THR A 59 -5.15 -10.89 -1.76
CA THR A 59 -5.78 -11.88 -2.64
C THR A 59 -5.97 -13.22 -1.94
N ALA A 60 -4.93 -13.69 -1.23
CA ALA A 60 -5.00 -14.94 -0.49
C ALA A 60 -6.09 -14.89 0.58
N ALA A 61 -6.17 -13.80 1.35
CA ALA A 61 -7.24 -13.60 2.33
C ALA A 61 -8.64 -13.59 1.69
N LEU A 62 -8.79 -12.95 0.52
CA LEU A 62 -10.05 -12.93 -0.23
C LEU A 62 -10.45 -14.32 -0.74
N ASN A 63 -9.49 -15.12 -1.20
CA ASN A 63 -9.75 -16.51 -1.60
C ASN A 63 -10.16 -17.41 -0.43
N GLU A 64 -9.67 -17.14 0.78
CA GLU A 64 -9.98 -17.91 1.98
C GLU A 64 -11.33 -17.51 2.61
N GLN A 65 -11.63 -16.20 2.64
CA GLN A 65 -12.81 -15.66 3.34
C GLN A 65 -13.99 -15.34 2.41
N GLY A 66 -13.76 -15.26 1.10
CA GLY A 66 -14.80 -14.99 0.12
C GLY A 66 -15.32 -13.56 0.16
N GLU A 67 -16.56 -13.39 -0.33
CA GLU A 67 -17.19 -12.08 -0.52
C GLU A 67 -17.38 -11.28 0.78
N ASP A 68 -17.43 -11.95 1.94
CA ASP A 68 -17.57 -11.30 3.25
C ASP A 68 -16.42 -10.32 3.53
N LEU A 69 -15.23 -10.57 2.98
CA LEU A 69 -14.07 -9.71 3.16
C LEU A 69 -14.18 -8.40 2.37
N LEU A 70 -14.99 -8.35 1.30
CA LEU A 70 -15.08 -7.20 0.40
C LEU A 70 -15.59 -5.94 1.10
N GLY A 71 -16.51 -6.09 2.05
CA GLY A 71 -17.08 -5.00 2.84
C GLY A 71 -16.22 -4.54 4.02
N THR A 72 -15.15 -5.28 4.33
CA THR A 72 -14.27 -5.00 5.48
C THR A 72 -13.43 -3.77 5.23
N ARG A 73 -13.31 -2.89 6.23
CA ARG A 73 -12.43 -1.72 6.18
C ARG A 73 -10.97 -2.13 6.24
N LEU A 74 -10.11 -1.40 5.54
CA LEU A 74 -8.68 -1.66 5.54
C LEU A 74 -8.07 -1.55 6.94
N ALA A 75 -8.55 -0.64 7.79
CA ALA A 75 -8.15 -0.55 9.20
C ALA A 75 -8.32 -1.87 9.97
N GLU A 76 -9.38 -2.62 9.67
CA GLU A 76 -9.73 -3.87 10.36
C GLU A 76 -8.83 -5.03 9.94
N LEU A 77 -8.11 -4.90 8.82
CA LEU A 77 -7.15 -5.90 8.36
C LEU A 77 -5.77 -5.77 9.03
N VAL A 78 -5.54 -4.73 9.84
CA VAL A 78 -4.27 -4.50 10.54
C VAL A 78 -4.05 -5.57 11.61
N GLY A 79 -2.91 -6.24 11.54
CA GLY A 79 -2.54 -7.37 12.40
C GLY A 79 -3.05 -8.72 11.89
N VAL A 80 -3.94 -8.74 10.90
CA VAL A 80 -4.43 -9.96 10.24
C VAL A 80 -3.73 -10.16 8.90
N VAL A 81 -3.91 -9.20 7.98
CA VAL A 81 -3.31 -9.20 6.63
C VAL A 81 -2.29 -8.07 6.50
N LEU A 82 -2.67 -6.86 6.93
CA LEU A 82 -1.81 -5.69 6.92
C LEU A 82 -0.88 -5.69 8.14
N LYS A 83 0.41 -5.45 7.92
CA LYS A 83 1.40 -5.32 8.98
C LYS A 83 1.63 -3.84 9.29
N PRO A 84 1.61 -3.40 10.56
CA PRO A 84 2.02 -2.05 10.92
C PRO A 84 3.44 -1.76 10.41
N VAL A 85 3.65 -0.57 9.87
CA VAL A 85 4.97 -0.09 9.45
C VAL A 85 5.71 0.40 10.68
N GLU A 86 6.89 -0.18 10.91
CA GLU A 86 7.72 0.15 12.07
C GLU A 86 8.75 1.27 11.77
N THR A 87 9.03 1.52 10.49
CA THR A 87 10.03 2.50 10.05
C THR A 87 9.39 3.54 9.15
N THR A 88 9.33 4.78 9.64
CA THR A 88 8.86 5.96 8.90
C THR A 88 9.93 7.04 8.98
N VAL A 89 10.38 7.55 7.83
CA VAL A 89 11.50 8.50 7.76
C VAL A 89 11.21 9.67 6.84
N GLU A 90 11.77 10.84 7.15
CA GLU A 90 11.82 11.96 6.20
C GLU A 90 12.84 11.68 5.09
N MET A 91 12.50 12.07 3.86
CA MET A 91 13.34 11.87 2.67
C MET A 91 14.63 12.68 2.76
N ALA A 92 14.56 13.87 3.38
CA ALA A 92 15.70 14.75 3.53
C ALA A 92 16.75 14.13 4.47
N GLY A 93 17.94 13.84 3.92
CA GLY A 93 19.08 13.33 4.70
C GLY A 93 19.11 11.82 4.91
N THR A 94 18.13 11.07 4.38
CA THR A 94 18.12 9.61 4.47
C THR A 94 18.92 8.96 3.33
N ASP A 95 19.76 7.98 3.68
CA ASP A 95 20.46 7.13 2.71
C ASP A 95 19.63 5.89 2.38
N TYR A 96 19.47 5.60 1.09
CA TYR A 96 18.64 4.49 0.63
C TYR A 96 19.10 3.13 1.19
N ARG A 97 20.42 2.86 1.29
CA ARG A 97 20.90 1.57 1.79
C ARG A 97 20.64 1.42 3.27
N ALA A 98 20.94 2.47 4.05
CA ALA A 98 20.67 2.48 5.48
C ALA A 98 19.18 2.24 5.76
N LEU A 99 18.30 2.95 5.05
CA LEU A 99 16.84 2.78 5.19
C LEU A 99 16.39 1.37 4.81
N ARG A 100 16.95 0.81 3.73
CA ARG A 100 16.63 -0.56 3.30
C ARG A 100 17.09 -1.60 4.34
N ASP A 101 18.27 -1.42 4.91
CA ASP A 101 18.82 -2.33 5.92
C ASP A 101 18.01 -2.24 7.22
N GLU A 102 17.55 -1.05 7.60
CA GLU A 102 16.63 -0.83 8.72
C GLU A 102 15.28 -1.49 8.47
N ALA A 103 14.67 -1.24 7.32
CA ALA A 103 13.43 -1.89 6.91
C ALA A 103 13.59 -3.42 6.92
N TYR A 104 14.77 -3.95 6.57
CA TYR A 104 15.04 -5.40 6.61
C TYR A 104 14.95 -5.99 8.02
N GLN A 105 15.10 -5.20 9.09
CA GLN A 105 14.97 -5.68 10.46
C GLN A 105 13.52 -5.71 10.96
N THR A 106 12.62 -4.95 10.33
CA THR A 106 11.19 -4.88 10.71
C THR A 106 10.42 -6.13 10.29
N LYS A 107 9.20 -6.31 10.82
CA LYS A 107 8.28 -7.39 10.40
C LYS A 107 7.64 -7.11 9.04
N SER A 108 7.38 -5.84 8.73
CA SER A 108 6.79 -5.40 7.45
C SER A 108 7.77 -5.53 6.29
N LYS A 109 9.09 -5.44 6.55
CA LYS A 109 10.15 -5.35 5.52
C LYS A 109 9.99 -4.16 4.58
N VAL A 110 9.27 -3.13 5.03
CA VAL A 110 8.96 -1.92 4.28
C VAL A 110 9.12 -0.71 5.21
N ALA A 111 9.78 0.33 4.69
CA ALA A 111 9.81 1.65 5.31
C ALA A 111 8.94 2.63 4.51
N VAL A 112 8.22 3.50 5.23
CA VAL A 112 7.48 4.63 4.64
C VAL A 112 8.38 5.85 4.61
N VAL A 113 8.32 6.57 3.50
CA VAL A 113 9.11 7.78 3.26
C VAL A 113 8.16 8.96 3.19
N LEU A 114 8.46 9.97 3.99
CA LEU A 114 7.75 11.24 4.04
C LEU A 114 8.58 12.34 3.39
N GLN A 115 7.91 13.40 2.94
CA GLN A 115 8.52 14.65 2.55
C GLN A 115 7.70 15.79 3.13
N ASP A 116 8.31 16.56 4.04
CA ASP A 116 7.65 17.65 4.76
C ASP A 116 6.38 17.17 5.51
N GLY A 117 6.47 15.98 6.12
CA GLY A 117 5.36 15.34 6.84
C GLY A 117 4.28 14.71 5.96
N ALA A 118 4.41 14.76 4.63
CA ALA A 118 3.47 14.13 3.71
C ALA A 118 4.02 12.81 3.16
N TYR A 119 3.16 11.81 2.98
CA TYR A 119 3.52 10.55 2.33
C TYR A 119 4.13 10.78 0.94
N ARG A 120 5.31 10.21 0.69
CA ARG A 120 6.01 10.30 -0.59
C ARG A 120 6.12 8.96 -1.30
N GLY A 121 6.30 7.87 -0.55
CA GLY A 121 6.47 6.54 -1.12
C GLY A 121 6.97 5.54 -0.08
N ILE A 122 7.48 4.40 -0.57
CA ILE A 122 8.05 3.36 0.28
C ILE A 122 9.42 2.90 -0.22
N VAL A 123 10.17 2.28 0.69
CA VAL A 123 11.36 1.47 0.37
C VAL A 123 11.14 0.05 0.88
N THR A 124 11.28 -0.92 -0.03
CA THR A 124 11.15 -2.34 0.29
C THR A 124 12.53 -2.96 0.55
N ALA A 125 12.61 -3.76 1.61
CA ALA A 125 13.86 -4.42 2.00
C ALA A 125 14.06 -5.78 1.30
N GLY A 126 12.95 -6.48 1.03
CA GLY A 126 12.93 -7.75 0.30
C GLY A 126 13.39 -7.57 -1.16
N GLY A 127 14.06 -8.59 -1.71
CA GLY A 127 14.49 -8.58 -3.10
C GLY A 127 13.33 -8.25 -4.04
N SER A 128 13.48 -7.16 -4.79
CA SER A 128 12.64 -6.84 -5.94
C SER A 128 12.65 -8.02 -6.90
N ARG A 129 11.47 -8.58 -7.20
CA ARG A 129 11.21 -9.69 -8.13
C ARG A 129 11.70 -11.07 -7.67
N SER A 130 10.95 -11.74 -6.79
CA SER A 130 10.75 -13.18 -7.04
C SER A 130 9.80 -13.28 -8.23
N GLY A 131 10.34 -13.65 -9.39
CA GLY A 131 9.58 -13.98 -10.59
C GLY A 131 8.74 -15.25 -10.37
N GLY A 132 7.71 -15.16 -9.52
CA GLY A 132 6.56 -16.04 -9.60
C GLY A 132 5.80 -15.68 -10.87
N ALA A 133 5.34 -16.69 -11.59
CA ALA A 133 4.53 -16.53 -12.79
C ALA A 133 3.44 -15.48 -12.56
N PHE A 134 3.10 -14.75 -13.62
CA PHE A 134 1.98 -13.82 -13.70
C PHE A 134 0.73 -14.54 -13.18
N ASP A 135 0.40 -14.39 -11.90
CA ASP A 135 -0.78 -15.01 -11.32
C ASP A 135 -1.87 -13.95 -11.44
N ALA A 136 -2.82 -14.22 -12.33
CA ALA A 136 -3.87 -13.27 -12.69
C ALA A 136 -4.91 -13.12 -11.56
N GLY A 137 -4.61 -13.47 -10.31
CA GLY A 137 -5.60 -13.71 -9.26
C GLY A 137 -6.49 -12.51 -8.97
N LEU A 138 -5.89 -11.38 -8.57
CA LEU A 138 -6.68 -10.20 -8.19
C LEU A 138 -7.26 -9.45 -9.40
N VAL A 139 -6.57 -9.44 -10.54
CA VAL A 139 -7.07 -8.84 -11.79
C VAL A 139 -8.21 -9.67 -12.38
N ALA A 140 -8.12 -11.01 -12.36
CA ALA A 140 -9.21 -11.89 -12.81
C ALA A 140 -10.41 -11.79 -11.86
N MET A 141 -10.19 -11.67 -10.55
CA MET A 141 -11.27 -11.41 -9.59
C MET A 141 -11.89 -10.03 -9.79
N ALA A 142 -11.11 -8.98 -10.02
CA ALA A 142 -11.64 -7.67 -10.34
C ALA A 142 -12.46 -7.66 -11.66
N GLY A 143 -12.12 -8.55 -12.60
CA GLY A 143 -12.93 -8.83 -13.79
C GLY A 143 -14.21 -9.64 -13.52
N GLN A 144 -14.24 -10.50 -12.50
CA GLN A 144 -15.46 -11.21 -12.06
C GLN A 144 -16.44 -10.26 -11.36
N TYR A 145 -15.94 -9.22 -10.70
CA TYR A 145 -16.74 -8.15 -10.08
C TYR A 145 -17.14 -7.04 -11.08
N ALA A 146 -17.14 -7.32 -12.39
CA ALA A 146 -17.46 -6.34 -13.44
C ALA A 146 -18.93 -5.89 -13.49
N GLU A 147 -19.86 -6.62 -12.86
CA GLU A 147 -21.28 -6.24 -12.77
C GLU A 147 -21.62 -5.42 -11.50
N ILE A 148 -20.62 -4.81 -10.85
CA ILE A 148 -20.89 -3.92 -9.72
C ILE A 148 -21.39 -2.57 -10.27
N PRO A 149 -22.60 -2.11 -9.88
CA PRO A 149 -23.12 -0.81 -10.31
C PRO A 149 -22.11 0.31 -10.04
N GLU A 150 -21.95 1.22 -10.99
CA GLU A 150 -21.16 2.46 -10.81
C GLU A 150 -21.64 3.29 -9.59
N GLU A 151 -22.87 3.06 -9.13
CA GLU A 151 -23.47 3.67 -7.96
C GLU A 151 -23.13 2.89 -6.68
N GLY A 152 -21.91 3.08 -6.17
CA GLY A 152 -21.53 2.54 -4.88
C GLY A 152 -20.15 2.99 -4.48
N LEU A 153 -20.07 4.24 -4.00
CA LEU A 153 -18.90 4.90 -3.41
C LEU A 153 -17.68 4.94 -4.35
N LEU A 154 -17.63 6.01 -5.16
CA LEU A 154 -16.37 6.57 -5.61
C LEU A 154 -15.47 6.74 -4.37
N SER A 155 -14.30 6.09 -4.31
CA SER A 155 -13.23 6.64 -3.49
C SER A 155 -12.80 7.95 -4.16
N PRO A 156 -13.15 9.12 -3.59
CA PRO A 156 -12.73 10.36 -4.18
C PRO A 156 -11.26 10.46 -3.80
N ARG A 157 -10.35 9.97 -4.67
CA ARG A 157 -8.88 10.08 -4.53
C ARG A 157 -8.54 11.36 -3.78
N ARG A 158 -8.41 11.23 -2.46
CA ARG A 158 -8.44 12.36 -1.56
C ARG A 158 -7.06 12.96 -1.71
N LYS A 159 -6.92 13.98 -2.54
CA LYS A 159 -5.77 14.89 -2.42
C LYS A 159 -5.96 15.58 -1.08
N LYS A 160 -5.46 14.99 0.01
CA LYS A 160 -5.49 15.59 1.34
C LYS A 160 -4.79 16.94 1.19
N HIS A 161 -5.59 17.99 1.11
CA HIS A 161 -5.12 19.35 0.97
C HIS A 161 -4.23 19.63 2.18
N LYS A 162 -3.01 20.11 1.93
CA LYS A 162 -2.09 20.61 2.95
C LYS A 162 -2.89 21.40 3.98
N SER A 163 -2.97 20.88 5.20
CA SER A 163 -3.46 21.66 6.33
C SER A 163 -2.56 22.89 6.42
N LYS A 164 -3.14 24.04 6.09
CA LYS A 164 -2.47 25.33 6.26
C LYS A 164 -2.01 25.40 7.71
N GLN A 165 -0.69 25.50 7.91
CA GLN A 165 -0.09 25.95 9.16
C GLN A 165 -0.88 27.15 9.68
N LYS A 166 -1.49 27.02 10.85
CA LYS A 166 -1.97 28.17 11.61
C LYS A 166 -0.87 28.60 12.58
N LYS A 167 -0.27 29.72 12.18
CA LYS A 167 0.45 30.75 12.94
C LYS A 167 1.76 30.37 13.62
#